data_AF-Q7NCJ9-F1
#
_entry.id   AF-Q7NCJ9-F1
#
_cell.length_a   1.000
_cell.length_b   1.000
_cell.length_c   1.000
_cell.angle_alpha   90.00
_cell.angle_beta   90.00
_cell.angle_gamma   90.00
#
_symmetry.space_group_name_H-M   'P 1'
#
loop_
_entity.id
_entity.type
_entity.pdbx_description
1 polymer ?
#
loop_
_entity_poly.entity_id
_entity_poly.type
_entity_poly.pdbx_seq_one_letter_code
_entity_poly.pdbx_strand_id
1 'polypeptide(L)'
;MCAYRTCRSQPPPLRNRPNPPFRRIRDQPCAAGRPIWWGGPLFEQKVNSFWAGSEGCPRGRMLPEGVRPRVLLDDPQLGFLLSACSWRSTMKFHPTHCALALGLLAGLGAPAAFASSHREAPFITQHPKLDGTDWYMFNSYETGREGYVTLIANYLPLQDAYGGPNYFTLDPKARYDINIDNDGDAKIDIRFRFNFQNTLNDIALDIAGKQISIPFVNIGPTTVGNTANLNVVETYTVEHWRNGKVQQVTDAKTRGARFTKPADNIGNKSFPDYAAYANSYIYDIKIPGCSTNGRMFVGQRKDPFVVNLGEVFDLVNVTNPLGPVNAEADDLADKNITSLILEVPTSCLTAGGDPVIGGWTSSSAPANRTLLPNGSYLNPATETGPFVQQSRLANPLVNELVIGLKDKNSFNSSLPQSDVQFADYVTNPTLPAVLELLFGTAAPTVFPRNDLVSVFLTGVDGLNKPKSVTPAELMRLNTSIPPTPADKQNTLGVVGGDLAGYPNGRRPGDDAVDISLRAVMGVLLPPDQAPSGTLPFTDGAFHDASFYDTKFPYLRTPIAGSPNNTP
;
A
#
# COMPACT_ATOMS: atom_id res chain seq x y z
N MET A 1 -18.33 20.20 57.11
CA MET A 1 -17.40 19.34 57.88
C MET A 1 -17.91 17.90 57.85
N CYS A 2 -17.08 16.95 58.30
CA CYS A 2 -17.25 15.50 58.43
C CYS A 2 -18.64 14.97 58.87
N ALA A 3 -19.04 13.70 58.61
CA ALA A 3 -18.46 12.62 57.78
C ALA A 3 -19.46 11.45 57.55
N TYR A 4 -19.06 10.48 56.70
CA TYR A 4 -19.73 9.20 56.39
C TYR A 4 -19.76 8.20 57.56
N ARG A 5 -20.72 7.24 57.51
CA ARG A 5 -20.45 5.80 57.75
C ARG A 5 -21.48 4.88 57.06
N THR A 6 -21.24 3.57 57.09
CA THR A 6 -21.74 2.55 56.15
C THR A 6 -22.30 1.30 56.86
N CYS A 7 -23.06 0.44 56.15
CA CYS A 7 -22.94 -1.04 56.23
C CYS A 7 -23.73 -1.82 55.16
N ARG A 8 -23.61 -3.16 55.15
CA ARG A 8 -24.02 -4.12 54.09
C ARG A 8 -25.19 -5.05 54.50
N SER A 9 -25.76 -5.78 53.52
CA SER A 9 -26.38 -7.12 53.70
C SER A 9 -26.19 -8.02 52.46
N GLN A 10 -26.51 -9.32 52.54
CA GLN A 10 -26.29 -10.35 51.50
C GLN A 10 -27.61 -11.02 51.03
N PRO A 11 -27.65 -11.67 49.85
CA PRO A 11 -28.81 -12.44 49.36
C PRO A 11 -28.66 -13.99 49.44
N PRO A 12 -29.77 -14.76 49.51
CA PRO A 12 -29.80 -16.24 49.40
C PRO A 12 -30.16 -16.78 47.99
N PRO A 13 -30.07 -18.11 47.71
CA PRO A 13 -30.00 -18.68 46.34
C PRO A 13 -31.19 -19.60 45.92
N LEU A 14 -31.21 -20.08 44.65
CA LEU A 14 -31.93 -21.31 44.20
C LEU A 14 -31.35 -21.93 42.89
N ARG A 15 -31.99 -22.95 42.28
CA ARG A 15 -31.33 -24.07 41.52
C ARG A 15 -31.68 -24.28 40.02
N ASN A 16 -30.63 -24.44 39.19
CA ASN A 16 -30.30 -25.51 38.21
C ASN A 16 -31.31 -26.18 37.20
N ARG A 17 -30.86 -26.30 35.91
CA ARG A 17 -31.24 -27.23 34.79
C ARG A 17 -32.60 -27.04 34.03
N PRO A 18 -32.77 -27.55 32.77
CA PRO A 18 -31.84 -27.66 31.61
C PRO A 18 -32.49 -27.31 30.23
N ASN A 19 -31.74 -27.41 29.11
CA ASN A 19 -32.19 -27.06 27.74
C ASN A 19 -33.02 -28.16 27.00
N PRO A 20 -33.90 -27.78 26.04
CA PRO A 20 -34.48 -28.65 25.00
C PRO A 20 -33.70 -28.61 23.65
N PRO A 21 -33.97 -29.52 22.69
CA PRO A 21 -33.08 -29.78 21.53
C PRO A 21 -33.55 -29.27 20.15
N PHE A 22 -32.62 -29.35 19.16
CA PHE A 22 -32.85 -29.09 17.73
C PHE A 22 -33.90 -30.01 17.07
N ARG A 23 -34.56 -29.48 16.02
CA ARG A 23 -35.17 -30.27 14.92
C ARG A 23 -34.89 -29.62 13.56
N ARG A 24 -34.75 -30.45 12.51
CA ARG A 24 -34.89 -30.05 11.10
C ARG A 24 -36.34 -30.30 10.66
N ILE A 25 -36.85 -29.55 9.68
CA ILE A 25 -37.62 -30.06 8.52
C ILE A 25 -37.90 -28.95 7.48
N ARG A 26 -37.90 -29.40 6.23
CA ARG A 26 -38.16 -28.83 4.90
C ARG A 26 -39.25 -27.76 4.67
N ASP A 27 -38.94 -26.92 3.67
CA ASP A 27 -39.71 -26.53 2.47
C ASP A 27 -41.11 -25.86 2.54
N GLN A 28 -41.13 -24.58 2.10
CA GLN A 28 -42.17 -23.90 1.28
C GLN A 28 -43.60 -23.63 1.84
N PRO A 29 -44.40 -22.71 1.22
CA PRO A 29 -44.06 -21.44 0.57
C PRO A 29 -44.93 -20.24 1.05
N CYS A 30 -44.84 -19.11 0.35
CA CYS A 30 -45.48 -17.83 0.71
C CYS A 30 -47.03 -17.80 0.58
N ALA A 31 -47.68 -17.03 1.47
CA ALA A 31 -49.01 -16.45 1.28
C ALA A 31 -49.09 -15.06 1.96
N ALA A 32 -49.99 -14.18 1.52
CA ALA A 32 -49.99 -12.75 1.89
C ALA A 32 -51.07 -12.37 2.93
N GLY A 33 -50.84 -11.27 3.67
CA GLY A 33 -51.81 -10.65 4.58
C GLY A 33 -51.50 -9.17 4.85
N ARG A 34 -52.56 -8.33 4.85
CA ARG A 34 -52.57 -6.89 5.22
C ARG A 34 -53.65 -6.69 6.32
N PRO A 35 -53.94 -5.46 6.83
CA PRO A 35 -53.12 -4.58 7.67
C PRO A 35 -53.95 -4.08 8.89
N ILE A 36 -53.93 -2.74 9.18
CA ILE A 36 -54.73 -1.92 10.15
C ILE A 36 -54.57 -2.26 11.66
N TRP A 37 -54.59 -1.32 12.62
CA TRP A 37 -54.81 0.15 12.69
C TRP A 37 -53.70 0.82 13.59
N TRP A 38 -53.65 2.09 14.05
CA TRP A 38 -54.40 3.38 13.94
C TRP A 38 -53.42 4.53 14.34
N GLY A 39 -53.70 5.79 13.98
CA GLY A 39 -53.31 6.98 14.78
C GLY A 39 -52.45 8.07 14.09
N GLY A 40 -53.05 9.23 13.79
CA GLY A 40 -52.35 10.50 13.45
C GLY A 40 -52.35 11.48 14.64
N PRO A 41 -52.36 12.82 14.47
CA PRO A 41 -52.41 13.68 13.27
C PRO A 41 -51.05 14.42 13.03
N LEU A 42 -50.78 15.32 12.07
CA LEU A 42 -51.38 15.85 10.81
C LEU A 42 -50.16 16.33 9.93
N PHE A 43 -50.15 17.19 8.90
CA PHE A 43 -51.08 18.14 8.27
C PHE A 43 -50.90 18.16 6.73
N GLU A 44 -51.80 18.80 5.99
CA GLU A 44 -51.81 18.79 4.50
C GLU A 44 -51.07 19.96 3.83
N GLN A 45 -50.59 19.74 2.59
CA GLN A 45 -51.13 20.44 1.42
C GLN A 45 -50.98 19.62 0.11
N LYS A 46 -51.61 20.08 -0.98
CA LYS A 46 -52.14 19.21 -2.05
C LYS A 46 -51.30 19.15 -3.32
N VAL A 47 -51.39 18.02 -4.02
CA VAL A 47 -51.07 17.84 -5.45
C VAL A 47 -52.29 17.20 -6.13
N ASN A 48 -52.58 17.58 -7.38
CA ASN A 48 -53.58 16.92 -8.22
C ASN A 48 -52.91 16.39 -9.51
N SER A 49 -53.34 15.22 -9.98
CA SER A 49 -52.73 14.45 -11.08
C SER A 49 -53.79 13.86 -12.01
N PHE A 50 -53.49 13.65 -13.30
CA PHE A 50 -54.34 12.86 -14.22
C PHE A 50 -53.57 12.04 -15.26
N TRP A 51 -54.25 11.08 -15.88
CA TRP A 51 -53.78 9.94 -16.71
C TRP A 51 -54.72 9.76 -17.94
N ALA A 52 -54.44 8.97 -19.01
CA ALA A 52 -53.39 7.98 -19.31
C ALA A 52 -53.11 7.88 -20.84
N GLY A 53 -51.97 7.28 -21.23
CA GLY A 53 -51.78 6.60 -22.54
C GLY A 53 -51.53 7.47 -23.78
N SER A 54 -51.21 6.91 -24.96
CA SER A 54 -50.71 5.55 -25.28
C SER A 54 -50.26 5.45 -26.76
N GLU A 55 -49.09 4.86 -27.01
CA GLU A 55 -48.57 4.30 -28.28
C GLU A 55 -48.52 5.16 -29.57
N GLY A 56 -47.58 4.82 -30.47
CA GLY A 56 -47.56 5.28 -31.87
C GLY A 56 -46.27 5.97 -32.33
N CYS A 57 -45.64 5.43 -33.38
CA CYS A 57 -44.52 6.06 -34.10
C CYS A 57 -44.80 6.02 -35.61
N PRO A 58 -44.52 7.10 -36.35
CA PRO A 58 -43.66 6.94 -37.52
C PRO A 58 -42.67 8.11 -37.75
N ARG A 59 -41.75 7.90 -38.71
CA ARG A 59 -40.68 8.84 -39.11
C ARG A 59 -41.24 9.94 -40.04
N GLY A 60 -40.84 11.21 -39.85
CA GLY A 60 -41.29 12.35 -40.68
C GLY A 60 -40.20 13.42 -40.89
N ARG A 61 -39.87 13.69 -42.16
CA ARG A 61 -38.73 14.47 -42.67
C ARG A 61 -38.82 16.00 -42.45
N MET A 62 -37.66 16.66 -42.59
CA MET A 62 -37.42 18.08 -43.00
C MET A 62 -37.62 19.22 -41.99
N LEU A 63 -36.54 19.97 -41.77
CA LEU A 63 -36.50 21.37 -41.31
C LEU A 63 -36.07 22.28 -42.48
N PRO A 64 -36.66 23.47 -42.65
CA PRO A 64 -36.06 24.58 -43.39
C PRO A 64 -35.37 25.59 -42.44
N GLU A 65 -34.46 26.40 -42.98
CA GLU A 65 -33.68 27.39 -42.21
C GLU A 65 -34.39 28.74 -42.04
N GLY A 66 -33.99 29.48 -40.99
CA GLY A 66 -33.31 30.77 -41.23
C GLY A 66 -34.06 32.08 -40.94
N VAL A 67 -33.56 32.81 -39.94
CA VAL A 67 -33.52 34.29 -39.93
C VAL A 67 -32.16 34.73 -39.36
N ARG A 68 -31.52 35.76 -39.95
CA ARG A 68 -30.37 36.50 -39.38
C ARG A 68 -30.69 38.00 -39.35
N PRO A 69 -30.00 38.77 -38.50
CA PRO A 69 -29.11 39.84 -39.01
C PRO A 69 -27.70 39.73 -38.38
N ARG A 70 -26.56 40.08 -38.99
CA ARG A 70 -26.14 40.84 -40.20
C ARG A 70 -25.83 42.34 -40.01
N VAL A 71 -24.53 42.61 -39.78
CA VAL A 71 -23.77 43.86 -40.09
C VAL A 71 -22.40 43.34 -40.58
N LEU A 72 -22.04 43.42 -41.87
CA LEU A 72 -21.27 44.50 -42.56
C LEU A 72 -19.91 44.79 -41.86
N LEU A 73 -18.76 44.34 -42.40
CA LEU A 73 -17.99 44.82 -43.60
C LEU A 73 -17.18 46.11 -43.28
N ASP A 74 -15.95 46.33 -43.77
CA ASP A 74 -15.42 46.16 -45.15
C ASP A 74 -14.01 45.48 -45.30
N ASP A 75 -13.53 45.49 -46.55
CA ASP A 75 -12.37 44.83 -47.24
C ASP A 75 -11.04 45.67 -47.14
N PRO A 76 -9.89 45.43 -47.86
CA PRO A 76 -9.53 44.40 -48.86
C PRO A 76 -8.11 43.76 -48.71
N GLN A 77 -7.53 43.28 -49.83
CA GLN A 77 -6.52 42.20 -49.95
C GLN A 77 -5.07 42.64 -50.36
N LEU A 78 -4.23 41.64 -50.69
CA LEU A 78 -2.89 41.64 -51.34
C LEU A 78 -1.68 41.81 -50.39
N GLY A 79 -0.55 41.09 -50.54
CA GLY A 79 -0.23 39.96 -51.44
C GLY A 79 1.12 40.12 -52.15
N PHE A 80 2.16 39.38 -51.73
CA PHE A 80 3.49 39.42 -52.36
C PHE A 80 4.24 38.08 -52.37
N LEU A 81 5.16 37.93 -53.34
CA LEU A 81 5.94 36.72 -53.64
C LEU A 81 7.32 36.74 -52.98
N LEU A 82 7.85 35.57 -52.63
CA LEU A 82 9.31 35.33 -52.54
C LEU A 82 9.69 33.98 -53.15
N SER A 83 10.83 33.96 -53.82
CA SER A 83 11.25 32.86 -54.71
C SER A 83 12.11 31.81 -54.00
N ALA A 84 11.80 30.53 -54.22
CA ALA A 84 12.72 29.43 -53.88
C ALA A 84 13.82 29.30 -54.94
N CYS A 85 15.09 29.36 -54.52
CA CYS A 85 16.22 29.10 -55.40
C CYS A 85 16.37 27.59 -55.68
N SER A 86 16.84 27.22 -56.87
CA SER A 86 17.01 25.80 -57.25
C SER A 86 18.48 25.41 -57.24
N TRP A 87 18.79 24.28 -56.59
CA TRP A 87 20.05 23.57 -56.77
C TRP A 87 19.76 22.15 -57.28
N ARG A 88 20.38 21.80 -58.41
CA ARG A 88 20.31 20.46 -58.98
C ARG A 88 21.48 19.63 -58.48
N SER A 89 21.24 18.36 -58.18
CA SER A 89 22.28 17.34 -58.14
C SER A 89 21.67 16.03 -58.60
N THR A 90 22.18 15.51 -59.72
CA THR A 90 21.67 14.31 -60.38
C THR A 90 22.47 13.09 -59.95
N MET A 91 21.80 12.05 -59.45
CA MET A 91 22.33 10.69 -59.52
C MET A 91 21.22 9.68 -59.84
N LYS A 92 21.62 8.50 -60.30
CA LYS A 92 20.82 7.67 -61.20
C LYS A 92 20.00 6.61 -60.45
N PHE A 93 18.73 6.47 -60.78
CA PHE A 93 17.95 5.28 -60.44
C PHE A 93 18.34 4.10 -61.33
N HIS A 94 18.35 2.90 -60.76
CA HIS A 94 18.08 1.63 -61.45
C HIS A 94 17.07 0.85 -60.60
N PRO A 95 16.01 0.27 -61.20
CA PRO A 95 14.97 -0.41 -60.43
C PRO A 95 15.29 -1.90 -60.22
N THR A 96 15.00 -2.42 -59.03
CA THR A 96 14.62 -3.84 -58.81
C THR A 96 14.08 -4.01 -57.37
N HIS A 97 13.32 -5.08 -57.14
CA HIS A 97 12.81 -5.55 -55.83
C HIS A 97 11.76 -4.66 -55.11
N CYS A 98 10.53 -4.71 -55.61
CA CYS A 98 9.34 -4.45 -54.79
C CYS A 98 9.17 -5.55 -53.72
N ALA A 99 9.53 -5.30 -52.46
CA ALA A 99 9.23 -6.21 -51.33
C ALA A 99 9.35 -5.57 -49.92
N LEU A 100 8.84 -4.35 -49.70
CA LEU A 100 8.84 -3.71 -48.37
C LEU A 100 7.71 -2.66 -48.25
N ALA A 101 6.49 -3.11 -47.98
CA ALA A 101 5.29 -2.25 -47.90
C ALA A 101 4.26 -2.71 -46.84
N LEU A 102 4.73 -3.42 -45.80
CA LEU A 102 3.99 -3.80 -44.58
C LEU A 102 5.02 -3.96 -43.46
N GLY A 103 4.99 -3.10 -42.43
CA GLY A 103 5.92 -3.24 -41.29
C GLY A 103 6.31 -1.97 -40.51
N LEU A 104 5.86 -0.77 -40.89
CA LEU A 104 6.29 0.50 -40.26
C LEU A 104 5.12 1.45 -39.93
N LEU A 105 4.07 0.90 -39.33
CA LEU A 105 2.91 1.66 -38.83
C LEU A 105 2.39 1.15 -37.46
N ALA A 106 3.30 0.56 -36.68
CA ALA A 106 3.07 0.09 -35.30
C ALA A 106 3.85 0.93 -34.25
N GLY A 107 4.26 2.15 -34.63
CA GLY A 107 5.14 3.01 -33.81
C GLY A 107 4.45 4.16 -33.07
N LEU A 108 3.12 4.15 -32.95
CA LEU A 108 2.35 5.18 -32.23
C LEU A 108 1.19 4.51 -31.49
N GLY A 109 1.18 4.60 -30.16
CA GLY A 109 0.06 4.14 -29.33
C GLY A 109 0.33 2.99 -28.37
N ALA A 110 1.59 2.73 -27.98
CA ALA A 110 1.81 2.10 -26.68
C ALA A 110 1.35 3.10 -25.59
N PRO A 111 0.36 2.76 -24.73
CA PRO A 111 0.09 3.57 -23.55
C PRO A 111 1.30 3.45 -22.60
N ALA A 112 1.72 4.55 -22.01
CA ALA A 112 2.83 4.53 -21.05
C ALA A 112 2.48 3.61 -19.86
N ALA A 113 3.19 2.49 -19.76
CA ALA A 113 3.03 1.53 -18.68
C ALA A 113 3.76 2.04 -17.43
N PHE A 114 3.09 2.89 -16.67
CA PHE A 114 3.55 3.36 -15.36
C PHE A 114 3.43 2.21 -14.33
N ALA A 115 4.40 1.29 -14.32
CA ALA A 115 4.43 0.08 -13.51
C ALA A 115 5.51 0.13 -12.41
N SER A 116 5.21 -0.44 -11.25
CA SER A 116 6.08 -0.47 -10.05
C SER A 116 5.45 -1.38 -8.96
N SER A 117 6.11 -1.57 -7.81
CA SER A 117 5.58 -2.11 -6.52
C SER A 117 4.59 -1.15 -5.83
N HIS A 118 3.85 -0.46 -6.69
CA HIS A 118 3.14 0.78 -6.46
C HIS A 118 2.10 0.86 -7.57
N ARG A 119 0.84 1.16 -7.24
CA ARG A 119 -0.29 1.11 -8.20
C ARG A 119 -0.51 -0.31 -8.72
N GLU A 120 -0.32 -1.28 -7.83
CA GLU A 120 -0.15 -2.70 -8.08
C GLU A 120 -1.39 -3.38 -8.69
N ALA A 121 -2.59 -2.83 -8.43
CA ALA A 121 -3.86 -3.26 -9.01
C ALA A 121 -4.56 -2.13 -9.81
N PRO A 122 -5.34 -2.44 -10.88
CA PRO A 122 -5.94 -1.42 -11.74
C PRO A 122 -6.80 -0.35 -11.02
N PHE A 123 -7.40 -0.65 -9.87
CA PHE A 123 -8.19 0.31 -9.09
C PHE A 123 -7.34 1.20 -8.17
N ILE A 124 -6.35 0.65 -7.48
CA ILE A 124 -5.49 1.43 -6.56
C ILE A 124 -4.61 2.45 -7.30
N THR A 125 -4.36 2.24 -8.61
CA THR A 125 -3.76 3.24 -9.53
C THR A 125 -4.45 4.62 -9.54
N GLN A 126 -5.70 4.70 -9.06
CA GLN A 126 -6.56 5.89 -8.98
C GLN A 126 -6.61 6.48 -7.55
N HIS A 127 -6.08 5.76 -6.56
CA HIS A 127 -6.11 6.07 -5.14
C HIS A 127 -4.71 5.99 -4.50
N PRO A 128 -3.68 6.72 -5.00
CA PRO A 128 -2.28 6.60 -4.56
C PRO A 128 -2.05 6.90 -3.06
N LYS A 129 -3.00 7.53 -2.37
CA LYS A 129 -2.96 7.72 -0.92
C LYS A 129 -3.21 6.45 -0.09
N LEU A 130 -3.75 5.40 -0.71
CA LEU A 130 -4.07 4.10 -0.09
C LEU A 130 -3.08 3.00 -0.49
N ASP A 131 -2.25 3.30 -1.49
CA ASP A 131 -1.33 2.43 -2.20
C ASP A 131 -0.20 1.99 -1.26
N GLY A 132 -0.22 0.69 -0.91
CA GLY A 132 0.61 0.07 0.13
C GLY A 132 1.66 -0.82 -0.50
N THR A 133 2.92 -0.53 -0.22
CA THR A 133 4.02 -0.80 -1.17
C THR A 133 5.00 -1.84 -0.66
N ASP A 134 5.16 -1.92 0.66
CA ASP A 134 5.96 -2.93 1.34
C ASP A 134 5.36 -3.27 2.70
N TRP A 135 5.69 -4.49 3.10
CA TRP A 135 5.60 -4.98 4.45
C TRP A 135 6.94 -5.59 4.86
N TYR A 136 7.42 -5.21 6.05
CA TYR A 136 8.57 -5.84 6.71
C TYR A 136 8.17 -6.22 8.14
N MET A 137 8.41 -7.47 8.51
CA MET A 137 8.20 -7.98 9.87
C MET A 137 9.40 -8.83 10.27
N PHE A 138 10.15 -8.41 11.28
CA PHE A 138 11.39 -9.08 11.68
C PHE A 138 11.67 -8.95 13.18
N ASN A 139 12.38 -9.92 13.77
CA ASN A 139 12.90 -9.76 15.13
C ASN A 139 13.92 -8.61 15.15
N SER A 140 13.78 -7.68 16.09
CA SER A 140 14.55 -6.44 16.13
C SER A 140 16.04 -6.71 16.34
N TYR A 141 16.89 -6.27 15.39
CA TYR A 141 18.34 -6.52 15.39
C TYR A 141 19.19 -5.39 16.00
N GLU A 142 18.56 -4.35 16.56
CA GLU A 142 19.26 -3.35 17.38
C GLU A 142 19.69 -3.97 18.72
N THR A 143 20.96 -3.79 19.11
CA THR A 143 21.52 -4.33 20.36
C THR A 143 20.76 -3.82 21.58
N GLY A 144 20.31 -4.74 22.45
CA GLY A 144 19.47 -4.40 23.61
C GLY A 144 17.97 -4.33 23.30
N ARG A 145 17.55 -4.75 22.10
CA ARG A 145 16.14 -4.87 21.66
C ARG A 145 15.75 -6.34 21.39
N GLU A 146 16.51 -7.28 21.92
CA GLU A 146 16.20 -8.71 21.85
C GLU A 146 14.83 -8.97 22.54
N GLY A 147 13.98 -9.79 21.92
CA GLY A 147 12.59 -9.97 22.39
C GLY A 147 11.62 -8.86 21.97
N TYR A 148 11.96 -8.11 20.91
CA TYR A 148 11.04 -7.26 20.15
C TYR A 148 10.92 -7.72 18.70
N VAL A 149 9.79 -7.36 18.09
CA VAL A 149 9.53 -7.47 16.65
C VAL A 149 9.34 -6.07 16.08
N THR A 150 10.05 -5.75 15.02
CA THR A 150 9.84 -4.54 14.20
C THR A 150 8.82 -4.84 13.11
N LEU A 151 7.88 -3.92 12.92
CA LEU A 151 6.82 -3.95 11.91
C LEU A 151 6.89 -2.64 11.10
N ILE A 152 6.97 -2.74 9.78
CA ILE A 152 7.04 -1.60 8.85
C ILE A 152 6.01 -1.80 7.75
N ALA A 153 5.08 -0.86 7.61
CA ALA A 153 4.18 -0.76 6.47
C ALA A 153 4.49 0.52 5.69
N ASN A 154 4.84 0.39 4.41
CA ASN A 154 5.10 1.53 3.54
C ASN A 154 3.86 1.88 2.71
N TYR A 155 3.67 3.18 2.49
CA TYR A 155 2.55 3.78 1.77
C TYR A 155 2.99 5.01 0.98
N LEU A 156 2.15 5.43 0.02
CA LEU A 156 2.35 6.60 -0.86
C LEU A 156 3.61 6.47 -1.75
N PRO A 157 3.51 5.75 -2.89
CA PRO A 157 4.56 5.53 -3.89
C PRO A 157 5.45 6.70 -4.32
N LEU A 158 6.64 6.34 -4.85
CA LEU A 158 7.47 7.17 -5.74
C LEU A 158 7.61 8.63 -5.29
N GLN A 159 7.97 8.87 -4.02
CA GLN A 159 7.97 10.23 -3.50
C GLN A 159 9.22 10.98 -3.95
N ASP A 160 9.13 11.61 -5.13
CA ASP A 160 10.09 12.60 -5.60
C ASP A 160 10.28 13.68 -4.51
N ALA A 161 11.48 13.78 -3.96
CA ALA A 161 11.76 14.65 -2.82
C ALA A 161 11.44 16.14 -3.10
N TYR A 162 11.54 16.55 -4.37
CA TYR A 162 11.25 17.89 -4.86
C TYR A 162 9.76 18.13 -5.22
N GLY A 163 8.89 17.11 -5.09
CA GLY A 163 7.50 17.06 -5.58
C GLY A 163 6.47 17.97 -4.89
N GLY A 164 6.89 19.12 -4.35
CA GLY A 164 6.00 20.13 -3.77
C GLY A 164 5.20 20.94 -4.82
N PRO A 165 4.46 22.00 -4.41
CA PRO A 165 4.44 22.61 -3.08
C PRO A 165 3.51 21.93 -2.06
N ASN A 166 2.72 20.94 -2.47
CA ASN A 166 1.96 20.06 -1.57
C ASN A 166 2.67 18.71 -1.49
N TYR A 167 2.90 18.21 -0.28
CA TYR A 167 3.70 17.01 -0.04
C TYR A 167 2.84 15.78 0.31
N PHE A 168 3.49 14.65 0.60
CA PHE A 168 2.95 13.30 0.63
C PHE A 168 2.18 13.00 1.93
N THR A 169 1.14 13.79 2.14
CA THR A 169 0.20 13.65 3.24
C THR A 169 -0.65 12.38 3.07
N LEU A 170 -0.95 11.67 4.15
CA LEU A 170 -1.90 10.55 4.12
C LEU A 170 -3.35 11.06 4.02
N ASP A 171 -4.32 10.17 3.82
CA ASP A 171 -5.72 10.57 3.67
C ASP A 171 -6.46 10.53 5.02
N PRO A 172 -7.00 11.66 5.52
CA PRO A 172 -7.71 11.73 6.79
C PRO A 172 -9.13 11.13 6.75
N LYS A 173 -9.58 10.58 5.62
CA LYS A 173 -10.80 9.75 5.51
C LYS A 173 -10.50 8.25 5.48
N ALA A 174 -9.25 7.87 5.27
CA ALA A 174 -8.81 6.49 5.17
C ALA A 174 -8.50 5.85 6.53
N ARG A 175 -8.23 4.55 6.49
CA ARG A 175 -7.66 3.76 7.59
C ARG A 175 -6.50 2.93 7.05
N TYR A 176 -5.41 2.93 7.81
CA TYR A 176 -4.21 2.15 7.51
C TYR A 176 -4.02 1.18 8.66
N ASP A 177 -4.12 -0.12 8.36
CA ASP A 177 -4.12 -1.18 9.35
C ASP A 177 -2.85 -2.03 9.20
N ILE A 178 -2.09 -2.18 10.29
CA ILE A 178 -1.15 -3.29 10.47
C ILE A 178 -1.91 -4.41 11.18
N ASN A 179 -1.88 -5.62 10.63
CA ASN A 179 -2.66 -6.78 11.08
C ASN A 179 -1.74 -7.96 11.40
N ILE A 180 -2.09 -8.73 12.42
CA ILE A 180 -1.35 -9.93 12.87
C ILE A 180 -2.32 -11.08 13.16
N ASP A 181 -1.98 -12.24 12.62
CA ASP A 181 -2.47 -13.60 12.94
C ASP A 181 -1.50 -14.21 13.98
N ASN A 182 -1.98 -14.72 15.11
CA ASN A 182 -1.15 -15.36 16.13
C ASN A 182 -1.65 -16.73 16.64
N ASP A 183 -2.62 -17.35 15.95
CA ASP A 183 -2.98 -18.77 16.16
C ASP A 183 -2.90 -19.64 14.89
N GLY A 184 -2.68 -19.01 13.72
CA GLY A 184 -2.51 -19.63 12.43
C GLY A 184 -3.80 -19.77 11.61
N ASP A 185 -4.95 -19.29 12.09
CA ASP A 185 -6.24 -19.45 11.41
C ASP A 185 -6.49 -18.47 10.23
N ALA A 186 -5.54 -17.55 9.97
CA ALA A 186 -5.52 -16.49 8.96
C ALA A 186 -6.53 -15.34 9.14
N LYS A 187 -7.00 -15.11 10.37
CA LYS A 187 -7.79 -13.91 10.76
C LYS A 187 -6.91 -12.90 11.52
N ILE A 188 -7.56 -11.92 12.13
CA ILE A 188 -6.93 -10.75 12.76
C ILE A 188 -7.12 -10.85 14.27
N ASP A 189 -6.09 -11.32 14.97
CA ASP A 189 -6.05 -11.36 16.44
C ASP A 189 -5.60 -10.03 17.04
N ILE A 190 -4.68 -9.36 16.34
CA ILE A 190 -4.16 -8.05 16.69
C ILE A 190 -4.20 -7.13 15.46
N ARG A 191 -4.65 -5.89 15.67
CA ARG A 191 -4.55 -4.83 14.67
C ARG A 191 -4.11 -3.52 15.30
N PHE A 192 -3.21 -2.80 14.62
CA PHE A 192 -2.87 -1.42 14.88
C PHE A 192 -3.42 -0.56 13.74
N ARG A 193 -4.51 0.17 14.00
CA ARG A 193 -5.14 1.06 13.01
C ARG A 193 -4.70 2.50 13.23
N PHE A 194 -4.04 3.06 12.23
CA PHE A 194 -3.69 4.47 12.17
C PHE A 194 -4.83 5.26 11.53
N ASN A 195 -5.33 6.28 12.23
CA ASN A 195 -6.32 7.23 11.72
C ASN A 195 -5.67 8.63 11.67
N PHE A 196 -5.62 9.24 10.49
CA PHE A 196 -4.94 10.52 10.26
C PHE A 196 -5.88 11.72 10.33
N GLN A 197 -5.34 12.87 10.71
CA GLN A 197 -6.03 14.15 10.75
C GLN A 197 -5.05 15.26 10.34
N ASN A 198 -5.36 15.89 9.22
CA ASN A 198 -4.58 16.99 8.66
C ASN A 198 -5.19 18.30 9.15
N THR A 199 -4.35 19.26 9.54
CA THR A 199 -4.74 20.60 9.99
C THR A 199 -4.06 21.63 9.09
N LEU A 200 -4.84 22.56 8.56
CA LEU A 200 -4.35 23.75 7.87
C LEU A 200 -4.36 24.92 8.87
N ASN A 201 -3.21 25.55 9.07
CA ASN A 201 -3.03 26.70 9.96
C ASN A 201 -3.36 28.04 9.27
N ASP A 202 -3.48 28.04 7.93
CA ASP A 202 -3.79 29.19 7.08
C ASP A 202 -2.88 30.40 7.37
N ILE A 203 -1.57 30.17 7.30
CA ILE A 203 -0.57 31.22 7.56
C ILE A 203 -0.74 32.34 6.53
N ALA A 204 -1.09 33.53 7.01
CA ALA A 204 -1.34 34.71 6.19
C ALA A 204 -0.40 35.89 6.54
N LEU A 205 0.06 36.59 5.50
CA LEU A 205 0.90 37.79 5.60
C LEU A 205 0.06 39.06 5.42
N ASP A 206 0.45 40.16 6.08
CA ASP A 206 -0.10 41.48 5.76
C ASP A 206 0.53 42.01 4.46
N ILE A 207 -0.28 42.10 3.42
CA ILE A 207 0.07 42.65 2.12
C ILE A 207 -0.73 43.95 1.91
N ALA A 208 -0.15 45.05 2.37
CA ALA A 208 -0.70 46.41 2.28
C ALA A 208 -2.08 46.59 2.95
N GLY A 209 -2.21 46.15 4.20
CA GLY A 209 -3.42 46.25 5.01
C GLY A 209 -4.41 45.10 4.75
N LYS A 210 -3.92 43.94 4.30
CA LYS A 210 -4.73 42.76 3.94
C LYS A 210 -4.01 41.49 4.33
N GLN A 211 -4.62 40.66 5.16
CA GLN A 211 -4.14 39.29 5.39
C GLN A 211 -4.36 38.44 4.12
N ILE A 212 -3.27 37.92 3.55
CA ILE A 212 -3.26 37.05 2.38
C ILE A 212 -2.54 35.73 2.73
N SER A 213 -3.24 34.60 2.58
CA SER A 213 -2.69 33.25 2.81
C SER A 213 -1.49 32.94 1.90
N ILE A 214 -0.48 32.25 2.44
CA ILE A 214 0.68 31.82 1.65
C ILE A 214 0.36 30.57 0.78
N PRO A 215 1.00 30.43 -0.39
CA PRO A 215 0.82 29.26 -1.27
C PRO A 215 1.71 28.06 -0.89
N PHE A 216 2.36 28.08 0.28
CA PHE A 216 3.38 27.11 0.68
C PHE A 216 2.99 26.32 1.94
N VAL A 217 3.53 25.10 2.07
CA VAL A 217 3.40 24.28 3.28
C VAL A 217 4.21 24.81 4.48
N ASN A 218 5.16 25.71 4.27
CA ASN A 218 5.86 26.41 5.35
C ASN A 218 6.29 27.84 4.95
N ILE A 219 6.47 28.72 5.93
CA ILE A 219 6.91 30.13 5.74
C ILE A 219 8.36 30.38 6.17
N GLY A 220 8.98 29.43 6.88
CA GLY A 220 10.34 29.56 7.38
C GLY A 220 10.88 28.24 7.95
N PRO A 221 12.09 28.27 8.56
CA PRO A 221 12.70 27.10 9.17
C PRO A 221 11.83 26.51 10.29
N THR A 222 11.75 25.19 10.34
CA THR A 222 10.98 24.41 11.32
C THR A 222 11.94 23.53 12.11
N THR A 223 11.72 23.40 13.41
CA THR A 223 12.62 22.69 14.33
C THR A 223 11.84 21.85 15.35
N VAL A 224 12.57 21.00 16.08
CA VAL A 224 12.01 20.13 17.14
C VAL A 224 11.08 20.91 18.08
N GLY A 225 9.82 20.49 18.14
CA GLY A 225 8.81 21.09 19.02
C GLY A 225 8.24 22.45 18.56
N ASN A 226 8.67 23.00 17.42
CA ASN A 226 8.15 24.26 16.87
C ASN A 226 7.59 24.09 15.47
N THR A 227 6.26 23.92 15.37
CA THR A 227 5.52 23.84 14.10
C THR A 227 4.91 25.18 13.66
N ALA A 228 5.24 26.31 14.29
CA ALA A 228 4.58 27.60 14.02
C ALA A 228 4.81 28.11 12.59
N ASN A 229 5.90 27.68 11.94
CA ASN A 229 6.20 27.99 10.55
C ASN A 229 5.59 27.01 9.54
N LEU A 230 4.93 25.93 9.98
CA LEU A 230 4.23 24.97 9.12
C LEU A 230 2.79 25.40 8.88
N ASN A 231 2.38 25.49 7.62
CA ASN A 231 1.01 25.75 7.21
C ASN A 231 0.14 24.48 7.28
N VAL A 232 0.74 23.30 7.08
CA VAL A 232 0.06 22.00 7.18
C VAL A 232 0.72 21.15 8.27
N VAL A 233 -0.08 20.57 9.16
CA VAL A 233 0.38 19.65 10.21
C VAL A 233 -0.46 18.37 10.17
N GLU A 234 0.21 17.22 10.13
CA GLU A 234 -0.43 15.91 10.21
C GLU A 234 -0.35 15.34 11.63
N THR A 235 -1.49 14.91 12.16
CA THR A 235 -1.58 14.20 13.43
C THR A 235 -2.31 12.88 13.25
N TYR A 236 -2.09 11.92 14.15
CA TYR A 236 -2.72 10.61 14.07
C TYR A 236 -3.03 10.03 15.45
N THR A 237 -3.95 9.07 15.48
CA THR A 237 -4.22 8.19 16.62
C THR A 237 -4.07 6.74 16.19
N VAL A 238 -3.76 5.84 17.13
CA VAL A 238 -3.56 4.41 16.85
C VAL A 238 -4.48 3.56 17.73
N GLU A 239 -5.47 2.93 17.11
CA GLU A 239 -6.30 1.94 17.79
C GLU A 239 -5.57 0.59 17.81
N HIS A 240 -5.31 0.07 19.02
CA HIS A 240 -4.93 -1.32 19.23
C HIS A 240 -6.18 -2.16 19.45
N TRP A 241 -6.41 -3.10 18.53
CA TRP A 241 -7.46 -4.11 18.57
C TRP A 241 -6.83 -5.42 19.07
N ARG A 242 -7.34 -6.02 20.15
CA ARG A 242 -6.96 -7.38 20.60
C ARG A 242 -8.04 -8.01 21.47
N ASN A 243 -8.28 -9.32 21.35
CA ASN A 243 -9.24 -10.09 22.17
C ASN A 243 -10.65 -9.45 22.21
N GLY A 244 -11.15 -8.99 21.06
CA GLY A 244 -12.45 -8.32 20.92
C GLY A 244 -12.56 -6.94 21.56
N LYS A 245 -11.44 -6.34 22.02
CA LYS A 245 -11.38 -4.99 22.60
C LYS A 245 -10.64 -4.04 21.66
N VAL A 246 -11.10 -2.80 21.62
CA VAL A 246 -10.44 -1.68 20.93
C VAL A 246 -10.02 -0.66 21.97
N GLN A 247 -8.73 -0.31 22.00
CA GLN A 247 -8.16 0.64 22.96
C GLN A 247 -7.08 1.49 22.28
N GLN A 248 -6.89 2.74 22.71
CA GLN A 248 -5.87 3.61 22.13
C GLN A 248 -4.46 3.23 22.62
N VAL A 249 -3.50 3.19 21.70
CA VAL A 249 -2.07 3.29 22.04
C VAL A 249 -1.81 4.69 22.61
N THR A 250 -0.94 4.81 23.61
CA THR A 250 -0.59 6.10 24.22
C THR A 250 0.90 6.32 24.33
N ASP A 251 1.35 7.56 24.21
CA ASP A 251 2.71 8.00 24.52
C ASP A 251 3.06 7.59 25.97
N ALA A 252 4.24 6.98 26.15
CA ALA A 252 4.66 6.45 27.44
C ALA A 252 4.96 7.51 28.50
N LYS A 253 5.33 8.72 28.08
CA LYS A 253 5.72 9.88 28.88
C LYS A 253 4.54 10.82 29.12
N THR A 254 3.85 11.25 28.06
CA THR A 254 2.74 12.22 28.14
C THR A 254 1.39 11.57 28.41
N ARG A 255 1.25 10.25 28.15
CA ARG A 255 0.00 9.48 28.24
C ARG A 255 -1.09 9.93 27.24
N GLY A 256 -0.76 10.80 26.29
CA GLY A 256 -1.64 11.21 25.20
C GLY A 256 -1.84 10.11 24.16
N ALA A 257 -3.00 10.11 23.49
CA ALA A 257 -3.35 9.17 22.42
C ALA A 257 -3.24 9.77 21.00
N ARG A 258 -2.86 11.06 20.89
CA ARG A 258 -2.61 11.75 19.63
C ARG A 258 -1.12 12.01 19.48
N PHE A 259 -0.61 11.66 18.31
CA PHE A 259 0.78 11.80 17.89
C PHE A 259 0.85 12.76 16.69
N THR A 260 2.04 13.23 16.35
CA THR A 260 2.29 14.11 15.21
C THR A 260 3.23 13.40 14.24
N LYS A 261 2.96 13.50 12.93
CA LYS A 261 3.90 13.08 11.87
C LYS A 261 4.82 14.27 11.56
N PRO A 262 6.15 14.11 11.47
CA PRO A 262 7.01 15.16 10.94
C PRO A 262 6.59 15.48 9.51
N ALA A 263 6.61 16.76 9.14
CA ALA A 263 6.46 17.16 7.75
C ALA A 263 7.60 16.56 6.91
N ASP A 264 7.32 16.28 5.64
CA ASP A 264 8.24 15.61 4.70
C ASP A 264 9.49 16.47 4.43
N ASN A 265 10.54 15.89 3.84
CA ASN A 265 11.85 16.56 3.73
C ASN A 265 11.92 17.57 2.58
N ILE A 266 11.19 18.68 2.74
CA ILE A 266 11.15 19.86 1.83
C ILE A 266 12.57 20.38 1.48
N GLY A 267 13.55 20.18 2.36
CA GLY A 267 14.94 20.56 2.15
C GLY A 267 15.51 21.53 3.19
N ASN A 268 16.82 21.79 3.07
CA ASN A 268 17.69 22.35 4.11
C ASN A 268 17.30 23.76 4.57
N LYS A 269 16.57 24.53 3.76
CA LYS A 269 16.04 25.86 4.14
C LYS A 269 14.82 25.75 5.08
N SER A 270 14.03 24.68 4.93
CA SER A 270 12.89 24.36 5.79
C SER A 270 13.32 23.58 7.03
N PHE A 271 14.29 22.68 6.88
CA PHE A 271 14.83 21.85 7.96
C PHE A 271 16.37 21.84 7.93
N PRO A 272 17.05 22.70 8.70
CA PRO A 272 18.52 22.75 8.71
C PRO A 272 19.19 21.45 9.19
N ASP A 273 18.47 20.66 9.99
CA ASP A 273 18.81 19.28 10.34
C ASP A 273 17.50 18.46 10.34
N TYR A 274 17.20 17.82 9.20
CA TYR A 274 16.00 16.98 9.08
C TYR A 274 16.09 15.71 9.93
N ALA A 275 17.30 15.16 10.15
CA ALA A 275 17.47 13.93 10.92
C ALA A 275 17.15 14.14 12.40
N ALA A 276 17.68 15.19 13.03
CA ALA A 276 17.34 15.56 14.41
C ALA A 276 15.86 15.99 14.54
N TYR A 277 15.32 16.68 13.53
CA TYR A 277 13.90 17.03 13.47
C TYR A 277 13.01 15.77 13.46
N ALA A 278 13.18 14.87 12.49
CA ALA A 278 12.36 13.66 12.35
C ALA A 278 12.52 12.71 13.53
N ASN A 279 13.74 12.53 14.05
CA ASN A 279 14.00 11.66 15.20
C ASN A 279 13.31 12.16 16.50
N SER A 280 12.92 13.44 16.58
CA SER A 280 12.11 13.93 17.71
C SER A 280 10.64 13.47 17.71
N TYR A 281 10.19 12.84 16.61
CA TYR A 281 8.88 12.19 16.46
C TYR A 281 8.97 10.66 16.57
N ILE A 282 10.07 10.14 17.13
CA ILE A 282 10.14 8.75 17.63
C ILE A 282 9.50 8.72 19.02
N TYR A 283 8.46 7.92 19.19
CA TYR A 283 7.67 7.83 20.42
C TYR A 283 7.90 6.49 21.13
N ASP A 284 8.25 6.53 22.42
CA ASP A 284 7.99 5.40 23.32
C ASP A 284 6.47 5.25 23.51
N ILE A 285 5.92 4.07 23.29
CA ILE A 285 4.47 3.82 23.32
C ILE A 285 4.06 2.73 24.32
N LYS A 286 2.95 2.99 25.00
CA LYS A 286 2.20 2.06 25.84
C LYS A 286 1.11 1.41 24.98
N ILE A 287 1.33 0.15 24.60
CA ILE A 287 0.34 -0.66 23.88
C ILE A 287 -0.60 -1.31 24.91
N PRO A 288 -1.94 -1.21 24.75
CA PRO A 288 -2.89 -1.80 25.69
C PRO A 288 -2.72 -3.31 25.85
N GLY A 289 -2.42 -3.76 27.08
CA GLY A 289 -2.14 -5.17 27.40
C GLY A 289 -0.66 -5.54 27.46
N CYS A 290 0.24 -4.66 27.02
CA CYS A 290 1.69 -4.85 27.17
C CYS A 290 2.19 -4.43 28.56
N SER A 291 3.14 -5.19 29.09
CA SER A 291 3.92 -4.85 30.29
C SER A 291 5.02 -3.82 29.99
N THR A 292 5.71 -3.98 28.86
CA THR A 292 6.83 -3.14 28.42
C THR A 292 6.38 -2.15 27.34
N ASN A 293 7.05 -0.99 27.23
CA ASN A 293 6.82 -0.06 26.13
C ASN A 293 7.32 -0.65 24.79
N GLY A 294 6.67 -0.29 23.69
CA GLY A 294 7.21 -0.37 22.32
C GLY A 294 7.78 0.98 21.85
N ARG A 295 8.30 1.03 20.63
CA ARG A 295 8.65 2.28 19.91
C ARG A 295 7.75 2.47 18.70
N MET A 296 7.57 3.72 18.27
CA MET A 296 6.76 4.09 17.10
C MET A 296 7.36 5.28 16.35
N PHE A 297 7.32 5.24 15.01
CA PHE A 297 7.60 6.35 14.11
C PHE A 297 6.61 6.30 12.95
N VAL A 298 6.16 7.45 12.49
CA VAL A 298 5.30 7.59 11.30
C VAL A 298 5.78 8.82 10.54
N GLY A 299 6.25 8.66 9.31
CA GLY A 299 6.83 9.75 8.54
C GLY A 299 7.57 9.28 7.30
N GLN A 300 8.13 10.23 6.55
CA GLN A 300 8.89 9.97 5.34
C GLN A 300 10.28 9.36 5.65
N ARG A 301 10.71 8.36 4.88
CA ARG A 301 12.06 7.74 4.85
C ARG A 301 12.56 7.61 3.40
N LYS A 302 13.85 7.33 3.17
CA LYS A 302 14.34 6.90 1.83
C LYS A 302 13.73 5.53 1.54
N ASP A 303 13.35 5.27 0.29
CA ASP A 303 12.65 4.02 -0.05
C ASP A 303 13.55 2.79 0.22
N PRO A 304 13.14 1.83 1.06
CA PRO A 304 13.91 0.63 1.36
C PRO A 304 13.72 -0.50 0.34
N PHE A 305 12.84 -0.37 -0.64
CA PHE A 305 12.82 -1.32 -1.73
C PHE A 305 13.96 -1.01 -2.71
N VAL A 306 14.57 -2.06 -3.25
CA VAL A 306 15.60 -2.00 -4.30
C VAL A 306 15.17 -2.98 -5.39
N VAL A 307 15.10 -2.50 -6.63
CA VAL A 307 14.68 -3.29 -7.80
C VAL A 307 15.00 -2.55 -9.09
N ASN A 308 15.32 -3.30 -10.15
CA ASN A 308 15.29 -2.78 -11.52
C ASN A 308 13.84 -2.71 -12.02
N LEU A 309 13.15 -1.65 -11.60
CA LEU A 309 11.69 -1.51 -11.68
C LEU A 309 11.16 -1.48 -13.12
N GLY A 310 11.78 -0.65 -13.97
CA GLY A 310 11.36 -0.45 -15.35
C GLY A 310 11.50 -1.72 -16.18
N GLU A 311 12.66 -2.38 -16.11
CA GLU A 311 12.94 -3.57 -16.92
C GLU A 311 12.22 -4.81 -16.37
N VAL A 312 12.02 -4.95 -15.05
CA VAL A 312 11.19 -6.02 -14.47
C VAL A 312 9.77 -6.00 -15.04
N PHE A 313 9.19 -4.81 -15.26
CA PHE A 313 7.84 -4.69 -15.83
C PHE A 313 7.78 -4.61 -17.37
N ASP A 314 8.86 -4.20 -18.06
CA ASP A 314 8.99 -4.38 -19.51
C ASP A 314 9.45 -5.81 -19.85
N LEU A 315 8.59 -6.79 -19.55
CA LEU A 315 8.82 -8.22 -19.81
C LEU A 315 10.05 -8.82 -19.13
N VAL A 316 10.47 -8.33 -17.96
CA VAL A 316 11.65 -8.81 -17.21
C VAL A 316 12.96 -8.67 -18.03
N ASN A 317 13.15 -7.52 -18.68
CA ASN A 317 14.25 -7.19 -19.60
C ASN A 317 15.64 -6.98 -18.92
N VAL A 318 15.94 -7.67 -17.82
CA VAL A 318 17.27 -7.62 -17.20
C VAL A 318 18.33 -8.20 -18.15
N THR A 319 19.52 -7.58 -18.26
CA THR A 319 20.55 -7.92 -19.26
C THR A 319 20.95 -9.40 -19.21
N ASN A 320 21.01 -9.97 -18.02
CA ASN A 320 21.18 -11.41 -17.79
C ASN A 320 20.74 -11.75 -16.35
N PRO A 321 19.66 -12.53 -16.14
CA PRO A 321 19.20 -12.90 -14.80
C PRO A 321 20.14 -13.87 -14.07
N LEU A 322 21.22 -14.34 -14.73
CA LEU A 322 22.32 -15.11 -14.16
C LEU A 322 23.64 -14.32 -14.17
N GLY A 323 23.55 -12.99 -14.26
CA GLY A 323 24.68 -12.07 -14.29
C GLY A 323 25.24 -11.72 -12.91
N PRO A 324 26.09 -10.68 -12.82
CA PRO A 324 26.43 -10.05 -11.55
C PRO A 324 25.17 -9.50 -10.87
N VAL A 325 25.06 -9.68 -9.54
CA VAL A 325 23.99 -9.10 -8.69
C VAL A 325 24.02 -7.57 -8.60
N ASN A 326 24.88 -6.91 -9.38
CA ASN A 326 25.07 -5.46 -9.45
C ASN A 326 25.16 -4.97 -10.91
N ALA A 327 24.57 -5.73 -11.84
CA ALA A 327 24.56 -5.42 -13.26
C ALA A 327 23.66 -4.23 -13.61
N GLU A 328 22.58 -4.04 -12.86
CA GLU A 328 21.49 -3.11 -13.17
C GLU A 328 21.32 -2.01 -12.10
N ALA A 329 20.39 -1.08 -12.34
CA ALA A 329 20.13 0.06 -11.47
C ALA A 329 18.97 -0.16 -10.48
N ASP A 330 19.05 0.50 -9.33
CA ASP A 330 17.93 0.69 -8.41
C ASP A 330 17.09 1.90 -8.86
N ASP A 331 15.94 1.65 -9.48
CA ASP A 331 15.00 2.70 -9.94
C ASP A 331 14.31 3.44 -8.78
N LEU A 332 14.48 2.97 -7.54
CA LEU A 332 13.98 3.59 -6.31
C LEU A 332 15.10 4.29 -5.50
N ALA A 333 16.31 4.39 -6.07
CA ALA A 333 17.49 4.98 -5.40
C ALA A 333 17.29 6.45 -5.01
N ASP A 334 16.56 7.23 -5.82
CA ASP A 334 16.28 8.65 -5.59
C ASP A 334 14.92 8.91 -4.90
N LYS A 335 14.15 7.86 -4.59
CA LYS A 335 12.79 7.96 -4.05
C LYS A 335 12.73 7.95 -2.54
N ASN A 336 11.73 8.64 -2.02
CA ASN A 336 11.26 8.52 -0.64
C ASN A 336 9.95 7.72 -0.57
N ILE A 337 9.58 7.33 0.64
CA ILE A 337 8.35 6.59 0.96
C ILE A 337 7.79 7.06 2.31
N THR A 338 6.49 6.88 2.57
CA THR A 338 5.89 7.15 3.89
C THR A 338 5.68 5.85 4.67
N SER A 339 6.40 5.71 5.78
CA SER A 339 6.43 4.48 6.56
C SER A 339 5.65 4.61 7.87
N LEU A 340 4.86 3.59 8.19
CA LEU A 340 4.24 3.36 9.49
C LEU A 340 5.05 2.29 10.23
N ILE A 341 5.77 2.68 11.27
CA ILE A 341 6.80 1.85 11.90
C ILE A 341 6.49 1.64 13.38
N LEU A 342 6.38 0.38 13.78
CA LEU A 342 6.20 -0.04 15.17
C LEU A 342 7.33 -1.00 15.57
N GLU A 343 7.73 -0.96 16.83
CA GLU A 343 8.57 -1.99 17.44
C GLU A 343 7.92 -2.45 18.73
N VAL A 344 7.45 -3.69 18.72
CA VAL A 344 6.50 -4.25 19.69
C VAL A 344 7.18 -5.38 20.48
N PRO A 345 7.02 -5.47 21.81
CA PRO A 345 7.55 -6.62 22.55
C PRO A 345 6.98 -7.93 22.00
N THR A 346 7.81 -8.94 21.76
CA THR A 346 7.39 -10.22 21.15
C THR A 346 6.22 -10.86 21.89
N SER A 347 6.24 -10.81 23.23
CA SER A 347 5.16 -11.31 24.10
C SER A 347 3.82 -10.58 23.95
N CYS A 348 3.79 -9.43 23.26
CA CYS A 348 2.57 -8.74 22.90
C CYS A 348 2.02 -9.16 21.53
N LEU A 349 2.80 -9.81 20.67
CA LEU A 349 2.34 -10.31 19.36
C LEU A 349 1.93 -11.78 19.40
N THR A 350 2.76 -12.64 20.01
CA THR A 350 2.51 -14.09 20.13
C THR A 350 1.28 -14.41 21.00
N ALA A 351 0.70 -15.60 20.81
CA ALA A 351 -0.33 -16.16 21.67
C ALA A 351 -0.06 -17.63 22.07
N GLY A 352 -0.58 -18.03 23.22
CA GLY A 352 -0.47 -19.39 23.73
C GLY A 352 0.97 -19.86 23.91
N GLY A 353 1.38 -20.81 23.07
CA GLY A 353 2.73 -21.39 23.08
C GLY A 353 3.26 -21.63 21.67
N ASP A 354 2.81 -20.87 20.68
CA ASP A 354 3.37 -20.85 19.33
C ASP A 354 4.23 -19.57 19.16
N PRO A 355 5.50 -19.68 18.74
CA PRO A 355 6.33 -18.50 18.45
C PRO A 355 6.08 -17.94 17.04
N VAL A 356 5.28 -18.59 16.20
CA VAL A 356 5.01 -18.11 14.84
C VAL A 356 3.86 -17.10 14.84
N ILE A 357 4.05 -15.98 14.15
CA ILE A 357 3.01 -15.00 13.82
C ILE A 357 2.95 -14.77 12.31
N GLY A 358 1.74 -14.60 11.78
CA GLY A 358 1.51 -14.09 10.42
C GLY A 358 1.23 -12.58 10.47
N GLY A 359 1.70 -11.82 9.48
CA GLY A 359 1.50 -10.37 9.46
C GLY A 359 1.36 -9.81 8.06
N TRP A 360 0.55 -8.75 7.93
CA TRP A 360 0.31 -8.02 6.68
C TRP A 360 -0.20 -6.60 6.95
N THR A 361 -0.07 -5.71 5.97
CA THR A 361 -0.69 -4.38 6.00
C THR A 361 -1.87 -4.27 5.03
N SER A 362 -2.80 -3.35 5.30
CA SER A 362 -4.00 -3.14 4.50
C SER A 362 -4.56 -1.73 4.65
N SER A 363 -4.98 -1.10 3.56
CA SER A 363 -5.63 0.21 3.55
C SER A 363 -7.11 0.13 3.16
N SER A 364 -7.92 1.03 3.70
CA SER A 364 -9.34 1.12 3.36
C SER A 364 -9.87 2.56 3.39
N ALA A 365 -10.89 2.83 2.56
CA ALA A 365 -11.57 4.12 2.46
C ALA A 365 -13.10 3.94 2.39
N PRO A 366 -13.91 4.98 2.65
CA PRO A 366 -15.36 4.89 2.57
C PRO A 366 -15.85 4.57 1.14
N ALA A 367 -16.88 3.72 1.03
CA ALA A 367 -17.38 3.22 -0.25
C ALA A 367 -17.89 4.29 -1.24
N ASN A 368 -18.34 5.45 -0.75
CA ASN A 368 -18.88 6.53 -1.57
C ASN A 368 -18.04 7.80 -1.43
N ARG A 369 -17.60 8.38 -2.55
CA ARG A 369 -16.94 9.70 -2.63
C ARG A 369 -17.75 10.63 -3.53
N THR A 370 -18.02 11.85 -3.07
CA THR A 370 -18.74 12.89 -3.83
C THR A 370 -17.93 14.17 -3.82
N LEU A 371 -17.43 14.58 -4.99
CA LEU A 371 -16.65 15.82 -5.13
C LEU A 371 -17.53 17.06 -4.88
N LEU A 372 -17.00 18.07 -4.21
CA LEU A 372 -17.71 19.31 -3.90
C LEU A 372 -17.29 20.41 -4.89
N PRO A 373 -18.22 21.03 -5.66
CA PRO A 373 -17.89 22.09 -6.64
C PRO A 373 -17.20 23.32 -6.05
N ASN A 374 -17.33 23.53 -4.74
CA ASN A 374 -16.70 24.57 -3.94
C ASN A 374 -15.94 23.99 -2.73
N GLY A 375 -15.38 22.78 -2.87
CA GLY A 375 -14.63 22.10 -1.82
C GLY A 375 -13.40 22.89 -1.37
N SER A 376 -13.13 22.88 -0.07
CA SER A 376 -11.97 23.57 0.53
C SER A 376 -10.77 22.63 0.68
N TYR A 377 -9.60 23.16 1.00
CA TYR A 377 -8.34 22.39 1.15
C TYR A 377 -8.50 21.12 2.01
N LEU A 378 -9.20 21.23 3.15
CA LEU A 378 -9.44 20.10 4.06
C LEU A 378 -10.70 19.29 3.73
N ASN A 379 -11.57 19.79 2.85
CA ASN A 379 -12.84 19.14 2.48
C ASN A 379 -13.13 19.32 0.96
N PRO A 380 -12.33 18.70 0.06
CA PRO A 380 -12.59 18.72 -1.38
C PRO A 380 -13.73 17.78 -1.80
N ALA A 381 -14.08 16.82 -0.95
CA ALA A 381 -15.10 15.80 -1.19
C ALA A 381 -15.80 15.41 0.12
N THR A 382 -17.04 14.94 -0.01
CA THR A 382 -17.78 14.22 1.03
C THR A 382 -17.55 12.72 0.84
N GLU A 383 -17.18 12.01 1.90
CA GLU A 383 -16.94 10.56 1.85
C GLU A 383 -17.76 9.82 2.91
N THR A 384 -18.44 8.74 2.53
CA THR A 384 -19.46 8.07 3.35
C THR A 384 -19.59 6.58 3.02
N GLY A 385 -20.33 5.85 3.86
CA GLY A 385 -20.60 4.42 3.70
C GLY A 385 -19.70 3.53 4.57
N PRO A 386 -19.75 2.20 4.39
CA PRO A 386 -18.80 1.29 5.00
C PRO A 386 -17.39 1.54 4.43
N PHE A 387 -16.37 1.14 5.21
CA PHE A 387 -14.99 1.11 4.71
C PHE A 387 -14.80 -0.13 3.82
N VAL A 388 -14.15 0.07 2.68
CA VAL A 388 -13.79 -0.98 1.70
C VAL A 388 -12.27 -1.00 1.58
N GLN A 389 -11.68 -2.20 1.65
CA GLN A 389 -10.23 -2.38 1.49
C GLN A 389 -9.84 -2.20 0.02
N GLN A 390 -8.75 -1.48 -0.25
CA GLN A 390 -8.31 -1.14 -1.62
C GLN A 390 -6.88 -1.57 -1.94
N SER A 391 -6.03 -1.74 -0.91
CA SER A 391 -4.73 -2.40 -1.03
C SER A 391 -4.48 -3.27 0.21
N ARG A 392 -3.76 -4.37 0.01
CA ARG A 392 -3.14 -5.18 1.07
C ARG A 392 -1.86 -5.81 0.56
N LEU A 393 -0.89 -6.00 1.43
CA LEU A 393 0.41 -6.58 1.08
C LEU A 393 1.00 -7.32 2.29
N ALA A 394 1.49 -8.53 2.07
CA ALA A 394 2.25 -9.29 3.05
C ALA A 394 3.61 -9.72 2.49
N ASN A 395 3.68 -10.72 1.60
CA ASN A 395 4.94 -11.08 0.93
C ASN A 395 5.18 -10.17 -0.29
N PRO A 396 6.44 -9.79 -0.57
CA PRO A 396 6.80 -8.92 -1.69
C PRO A 396 6.53 -9.55 -3.05
N LEU A 397 6.23 -8.72 -4.05
CA LEU A 397 6.00 -9.08 -5.46
C LEU A 397 4.81 -10.04 -5.74
N VAL A 398 4.01 -10.41 -4.73
CA VAL A 398 2.85 -11.28 -4.93
C VAL A 398 1.75 -10.58 -5.73
N ASN A 399 1.43 -9.33 -5.40
CA ASN A 399 0.46 -8.53 -6.15
C ASN A 399 0.97 -8.23 -7.57
N GLU A 400 2.28 -8.06 -7.71
CA GLU A 400 2.97 -7.58 -8.90
C GLU A 400 3.09 -8.68 -9.95
N LEU A 401 3.66 -9.84 -9.56
CA LEU A 401 4.14 -10.89 -10.47
C LEU A 401 3.46 -12.26 -10.27
N VAL A 402 2.74 -12.48 -9.17
CA VAL A 402 2.06 -13.76 -8.89
C VAL A 402 0.57 -13.69 -9.22
N ILE A 403 -0.17 -12.72 -8.69
CA ILE A 403 -1.61 -12.57 -8.94
C ILE A 403 -1.85 -12.04 -10.37
N GLY A 404 -2.58 -12.82 -11.17
CA GLY A 404 -2.91 -12.46 -12.54
C GLY A 404 -3.74 -11.18 -12.66
N LEU A 405 -3.46 -10.36 -13.68
CA LEU A 405 -3.98 -9.00 -13.87
C LEU A 405 -5.51 -8.85 -13.69
N LYS A 406 -6.30 -9.86 -14.09
CA LYS A 406 -7.76 -9.87 -13.94
C LYS A 406 -8.24 -9.84 -12.47
N ASP A 407 -7.46 -10.38 -11.54
CA ASP A 407 -7.87 -10.66 -10.17
C ASP A 407 -7.20 -9.75 -9.13
N LYS A 408 -6.22 -8.92 -9.50
CA LYS A 408 -5.48 -8.04 -8.56
C LYS A 408 -6.41 -7.16 -7.71
N ASN A 409 -7.46 -6.59 -8.30
CA ASN A 409 -8.47 -5.82 -7.55
C ASN A 409 -9.24 -6.68 -6.54
N SER A 410 -9.51 -7.95 -6.87
CA SER A 410 -10.19 -8.92 -6.00
C SER A 410 -9.27 -9.36 -4.85
N PHE A 411 -7.99 -9.60 -5.13
CA PHE A 411 -6.96 -9.87 -4.12
C PHE A 411 -6.84 -8.70 -3.14
N ASN A 412 -6.69 -7.47 -3.63
CA ASN A 412 -6.55 -6.27 -2.81
C ASN A 412 -7.77 -5.94 -1.93
N SER A 413 -8.97 -6.34 -2.34
CA SER A 413 -10.20 -6.14 -1.58
C SER A 413 -10.59 -7.34 -0.69
N SER A 414 -9.81 -8.43 -0.71
CA SER A 414 -10.04 -9.65 0.07
C SER A 414 -9.21 -9.72 1.37
N LEU A 415 -9.56 -10.65 2.26
CA LEU A 415 -8.85 -10.92 3.52
C LEU A 415 -8.09 -12.26 3.42
N PRO A 416 -6.91 -12.41 4.06
CA PRO A 416 -6.06 -13.60 3.91
C PRO A 416 -6.75 -14.95 4.15
N GLN A 417 -7.69 -15.03 5.10
CA GLN A 417 -8.58 -16.18 5.32
C GLN A 417 -9.39 -16.68 4.10
N SER A 418 -9.36 -15.96 2.96
CA SER A 418 -10.07 -16.29 1.73
C SER A 418 -9.13 -16.59 0.55
N ASP A 419 -7.81 -16.66 0.77
CA ASP A 419 -6.80 -16.64 -0.32
C ASP A 419 -6.69 -17.94 -1.12
N VAL A 420 -7.30 -19.02 -0.63
CA VAL A 420 -7.44 -20.27 -1.39
C VAL A 420 -8.15 -20.05 -2.73
N GLN A 421 -8.94 -18.97 -2.89
CA GLN A 421 -9.53 -18.59 -4.18
C GLN A 421 -8.50 -18.16 -5.25
N PHE A 422 -7.27 -17.85 -4.85
CA PHE A 422 -6.15 -17.45 -5.71
C PHE A 422 -5.04 -18.52 -5.77
N ALA A 423 -5.25 -19.70 -5.16
CA ALA A 423 -4.21 -20.71 -4.96
C ALA A 423 -3.53 -21.16 -6.27
N ASP A 424 -4.26 -21.22 -7.38
CA ASP A 424 -3.75 -21.55 -8.72
C ASP A 424 -2.52 -20.73 -9.11
N TYR A 425 -2.44 -19.45 -8.71
CA TYR A 425 -1.30 -18.57 -8.99
C TYR A 425 -0.02 -18.99 -8.24
N VAL A 426 -0.15 -19.66 -7.10
CA VAL A 426 0.98 -20.17 -6.30
C VAL A 426 1.29 -21.62 -6.64
N THR A 427 0.29 -22.45 -6.91
CA THR A 427 0.49 -23.86 -7.28
C THR A 427 0.95 -24.05 -8.72
N ASN A 428 0.60 -23.13 -9.61
CA ASN A 428 0.87 -23.17 -11.05
C ASN A 428 1.37 -21.80 -11.56
N PRO A 429 2.50 -21.29 -11.03
CA PRO A 429 2.97 -19.94 -11.30
C PRO A 429 3.38 -19.75 -12.77
N THR A 430 3.05 -18.59 -13.35
CA THR A 430 3.41 -18.27 -14.74
C THR A 430 4.84 -17.74 -14.88
N LEU A 431 5.40 -17.08 -13.86
CA LEU A 431 6.70 -16.41 -13.94
C LEU A 431 7.86 -17.34 -14.36
N PRO A 432 8.00 -18.59 -13.86
CA PRO A 432 9.05 -19.49 -14.33
C PRO A 432 8.98 -19.82 -15.82
N ALA A 433 7.77 -19.99 -16.37
CA ALA A 433 7.57 -20.26 -17.80
C ALA A 433 7.85 -19.00 -18.65
N VAL A 434 7.61 -17.80 -18.11
CA VAL A 434 8.02 -16.53 -18.75
C VAL A 434 9.54 -16.42 -18.79
N LEU A 435 10.24 -16.74 -17.70
CA LEU A 435 11.71 -16.75 -17.65
C LEU A 435 12.31 -17.79 -18.61
N GLU A 436 11.72 -18.98 -18.74
CA GLU A 436 12.14 -19.97 -19.74
C GLU A 436 12.00 -19.46 -21.18
N LEU A 437 10.89 -18.80 -21.51
CA LEU A 437 10.63 -18.24 -22.84
C LEU A 437 11.57 -17.08 -23.21
N LEU A 438 12.01 -16.29 -22.24
CA LEU A 438 12.88 -15.12 -22.44
C LEU A 438 14.37 -15.50 -22.44
N PHE A 439 14.79 -16.36 -21.50
CA PHE A 439 16.19 -16.60 -21.19
C PHE A 439 16.67 -18.04 -21.43
N GLY A 440 15.77 -18.96 -21.81
CA GLY A 440 16.11 -20.37 -22.05
C GLY A 440 16.44 -21.16 -20.78
N THR A 441 16.17 -20.61 -19.59
CA THR A 441 16.35 -21.31 -18.31
C THR A 441 15.15 -22.21 -18.03
N ALA A 442 15.34 -23.53 -18.09
CA ALA A 442 14.27 -24.52 -17.94
C ALA A 442 13.47 -24.34 -16.64
N ALA A 443 12.16 -24.11 -16.76
CA ALA A 443 11.27 -23.92 -15.63
C ALA A 443 11.06 -25.24 -14.85
N PRO A 444 10.69 -25.17 -13.55
CA PRO A 444 10.27 -26.35 -12.82
C PRO A 444 9.00 -26.97 -13.41
N THR A 445 9.05 -28.28 -13.68
CA THR A 445 7.95 -29.01 -14.35
C THR A 445 7.02 -29.75 -13.37
N VAL A 446 7.33 -29.71 -12.07
CA VAL A 446 6.50 -30.30 -11.01
C VAL A 446 5.34 -29.38 -10.63
N PHE A 447 4.12 -29.92 -10.67
CA PHE A 447 2.90 -29.24 -10.26
C PHE A 447 2.01 -30.20 -9.44
N PRO A 448 1.31 -29.70 -8.40
CA PRO A 448 1.35 -28.34 -7.87
C PRO A 448 2.67 -28.01 -7.15
N ARG A 449 3.08 -26.74 -7.19
CA ARG A 449 4.26 -26.19 -6.51
C ARG A 449 4.08 -26.08 -4.99
N ASN A 450 4.09 -27.25 -4.32
CA ASN A 450 3.93 -27.37 -2.87
C ASN A 450 5.05 -26.67 -2.06
N ASP A 451 6.22 -26.49 -2.67
CA ASP A 451 7.31 -25.67 -2.15
C ASP A 451 6.91 -24.19 -2.06
N LEU A 452 6.26 -23.64 -3.10
CA LEU A 452 5.75 -22.26 -3.08
C LEU A 452 4.54 -22.09 -2.16
N VAL A 453 3.69 -23.12 -2.03
CA VAL A 453 2.63 -23.16 -1.00
C VAL A 453 3.22 -23.15 0.42
N SER A 454 4.42 -23.72 0.60
CA SER A 454 5.17 -23.65 1.86
C SER A 454 5.74 -22.25 2.09
N VAL A 455 6.37 -21.63 1.09
CA VAL A 455 6.94 -20.27 1.21
C VAL A 455 5.85 -19.21 1.43
N PHE A 456 4.86 -19.10 0.54
CA PHE A 456 3.94 -17.95 0.50
C PHE A 456 2.65 -18.12 1.32
N LEU A 457 2.18 -19.36 1.54
CA LEU A 457 0.84 -19.60 2.09
C LEU A 457 0.82 -20.27 3.47
N THR A 458 1.76 -21.16 3.77
CA THR A 458 1.68 -22.01 4.99
C THR A 458 2.89 -21.94 5.93
N GLY A 459 4.01 -21.36 5.51
CA GLY A 459 5.27 -21.41 6.23
C GLY A 459 6.02 -22.72 5.99
N VAL A 460 7.35 -22.62 6.01
CA VAL A 460 8.26 -23.75 5.84
C VAL A 460 8.38 -24.51 7.17
N ASP A 461 8.30 -25.83 7.10
CA ASP A 461 8.33 -26.70 8.29
C ASP A 461 9.68 -26.61 9.02
N GLY A 462 9.64 -26.62 10.35
CA GLY A 462 10.81 -26.35 11.20
C GLY A 462 11.32 -24.89 11.21
N LEU A 463 10.89 -24.04 10.26
CA LEU A 463 11.27 -22.62 10.18
C LEU A 463 10.19 -21.71 10.76
N ASN A 464 9.10 -21.48 10.00
CA ASN A 464 8.09 -20.45 10.24
C ASN A 464 6.64 -20.93 9.99
N LYS A 465 6.43 -22.24 9.98
CA LYS A 465 5.11 -22.87 9.93
C LYS A 465 4.45 -22.90 11.31
N PRO A 466 3.25 -22.31 11.50
CA PRO A 466 2.52 -22.39 12.76
C PRO A 466 1.89 -23.78 12.97
N LYS A 467 1.59 -24.11 14.23
CA LYS A 467 1.09 -25.44 14.65
C LYS A 467 -0.30 -25.78 14.12
N SER A 468 -1.13 -24.76 13.96
CA SER A 468 -2.33 -24.76 13.12
C SER A 468 -2.04 -23.86 11.93
N VAL A 469 -2.56 -24.17 10.75
CA VAL A 469 -2.35 -23.31 9.58
C VAL A 469 -3.50 -23.36 8.58
N THR A 470 -4.15 -22.22 8.40
CA THR A 470 -4.92 -21.88 7.19
C THR A 470 -3.94 -21.39 6.12
N PRO A 471 -3.94 -21.96 4.90
CA PRO A 471 -3.16 -21.42 3.78
C PRO A 471 -3.66 -20.02 3.40
N ALA A 472 -2.79 -19.02 3.52
CA ALA A 472 -3.11 -17.61 3.34
C ALA A 472 -1.86 -16.77 3.03
N GLU A 473 -2.00 -15.75 2.19
CA GLU A 473 -0.90 -14.84 1.83
C GLU A 473 -0.56 -13.95 3.04
N LEU A 474 0.47 -14.37 3.76
CA LEU A 474 0.91 -13.81 5.03
C LEU A 474 2.44 -13.93 5.10
N MET A 475 3.11 -12.85 5.49
CA MET A 475 4.51 -12.95 5.90
C MET A 475 4.54 -13.64 7.27
N ARG A 476 5.28 -14.75 7.41
CA ARG A 476 5.29 -15.55 8.64
C ARG A 476 6.66 -15.47 9.34
N LEU A 477 6.67 -14.97 10.57
CA LEU A 477 7.86 -14.83 11.41
C LEU A 477 7.77 -15.77 12.61
N ASN A 478 8.75 -16.67 12.74
CA ASN A 478 9.02 -17.39 13.98
C ASN A 478 9.86 -16.50 14.92
N THR A 479 9.20 -15.94 15.93
CA THR A 479 9.82 -15.00 16.86
C THR A 479 10.79 -15.65 17.86
N SER A 480 10.99 -16.98 17.84
CA SER A 480 12.00 -17.65 18.67
C SER A 480 13.37 -17.80 17.99
N ILE A 481 13.48 -17.53 16.68
CA ILE A 481 14.77 -17.53 15.98
C ILE A 481 15.50 -16.21 16.29
N PRO A 482 16.72 -16.23 16.88
CA PRO A 482 17.43 -15.00 17.24
C PRO A 482 17.70 -14.09 16.04
N PRO A 483 17.60 -12.75 16.20
CA PRO A 483 17.89 -11.81 15.12
C PRO A 483 19.37 -11.79 14.75
N THR A 484 19.68 -11.92 13.46
CA THR A 484 21.05 -11.76 12.93
C THR A 484 21.43 -10.26 12.90
N PRO A 485 22.55 -9.83 13.53
CA PRO A 485 23.02 -8.45 13.48
C PRO A 485 23.31 -7.99 12.04
N ALA A 486 23.06 -6.72 11.72
CA ALA A 486 23.14 -6.18 10.37
C ALA A 486 24.47 -6.47 9.64
N ASP A 487 25.60 -6.41 10.34
CA ASP A 487 26.94 -6.71 9.80
C ASP A 487 27.22 -8.22 9.60
N LYS A 488 26.20 -9.06 9.82
CA LYS A 488 26.21 -10.53 9.67
C LYS A 488 25.02 -11.06 8.87
N GLN A 489 24.11 -10.20 8.42
CA GLN A 489 22.95 -10.61 7.63
C GLN A 489 23.41 -11.12 6.26
N ASN A 490 22.90 -12.28 5.83
CA ASN A 490 23.03 -12.68 4.44
C ASN A 490 21.85 -12.08 3.67
N THR A 491 22.13 -11.34 2.58
CA THR A 491 21.07 -10.70 1.77
C THR A 491 20.11 -11.75 1.18
N LEU A 492 20.58 -12.98 0.92
CA LEU A 492 19.77 -14.11 0.47
C LEU A 492 18.99 -14.83 1.59
N GLY A 493 18.93 -14.26 2.80
CA GLY A 493 18.13 -14.76 3.92
C GLY A 493 18.31 -16.26 4.18
N VAL A 494 17.20 -17.01 4.23
CA VAL A 494 17.20 -18.45 4.48
C VAL A 494 17.92 -19.25 3.38
N VAL A 495 17.83 -18.81 2.12
CA VAL A 495 18.56 -19.44 0.99
C VAL A 495 20.07 -19.23 1.16
N GLY A 496 20.47 -18.11 1.77
CA GLY A 496 21.83 -17.83 2.21
C GLY A 496 22.26 -18.49 3.53
N GLY A 497 21.41 -19.33 4.14
CA GLY A 497 21.65 -19.98 5.44
C GLY A 497 21.36 -19.12 6.68
N ASP A 498 20.86 -17.89 6.49
CA ASP A 498 20.52 -16.96 7.58
C ASP A 498 19.04 -17.10 7.94
N LEU A 499 18.76 -17.94 8.95
CA LEU A 499 17.40 -18.30 9.37
C LEU A 499 16.58 -17.12 9.93
N ALA A 500 17.18 -15.95 10.14
CA ALA A 500 16.49 -14.74 10.60
C ALA A 500 16.14 -13.75 9.47
N GLY A 501 16.36 -14.12 8.21
CA GLY A 501 15.93 -13.38 7.03
C GLY A 501 14.73 -14.03 6.31
N TYR A 502 14.29 -13.41 5.23
CA TYR A 502 13.19 -13.87 4.38
C TYR A 502 13.39 -15.34 3.91
N PRO A 503 12.34 -16.19 3.94
CA PRO A 503 10.94 -15.89 4.29
C PRO A 503 10.57 -15.95 5.79
N ASN A 504 11.52 -16.08 6.73
CA ASN A 504 11.22 -16.03 8.16
C ASN A 504 11.00 -14.58 8.64
N GLY A 505 9.86 -14.01 8.27
CA GLY A 505 9.68 -12.56 8.25
C GLY A 505 10.37 -11.95 7.04
N ARG A 506 10.69 -10.65 7.10
CA ARG A 506 11.54 -9.94 6.14
C ARG A 506 12.19 -8.76 6.84
N ARG A 507 13.50 -8.64 6.72
CA ARG A 507 14.30 -7.48 7.17
C ARG A 507 14.47 -6.51 6.00
N PRO A 508 14.76 -5.22 6.24
CA PRO A 508 15.08 -4.28 5.17
C PRO A 508 16.23 -4.78 4.30
N GLY A 509 17.30 -5.33 4.91
CA GLY A 509 18.47 -5.89 4.21
C GLY A 509 18.34 -7.31 3.66
N ASP A 510 17.12 -7.81 3.47
CA ASP A 510 16.87 -9.05 2.72
C ASP A 510 16.55 -8.72 1.26
N ASP A 511 17.33 -9.25 0.31
CA ASP A 511 17.04 -9.20 -1.12
C ASP A 511 15.86 -10.13 -1.45
N ALA A 512 14.68 -9.55 -1.29
CA ALA A 512 13.42 -10.20 -1.59
C ALA A 512 13.24 -10.56 -3.07
N VAL A 513 13.95 -9.90 -3.98
CA VAL A 513 13.82 -10.12 -5.43
C VAL A 513 14.61 -11.37 -5.81
N ASP A 514 15.90 -11.44 -5.49
CA ASP A 514 16.73 -12.63 -5.67
C ASP A 514 16.14 -13.87 -4.99
N ILE A 515 15.72 -13.75 -3.72
CA ILE A 515 15.18 -14.89 -2.97
C ILE A 515 13.88 -15.39 -3.62
N SER A 516 13.00 -14.48 -4.06
CA SER A 516 11.73 -14.87 -4.69
C SER A 516 11.93 -15.45 -6.09
N LEU A 517 12.85 -14.90 -6.88
CA LEU A 517 13.24 -15.45 -8.20
C LEU A 517 13.80 -16.87 -8.06
N ARG A 518 14.73 -17.09 -7.12
CA ARG A 518 15.31 -18.42 -6.83
C ARG A 518 14.25 -19.40 -6.29
N ALA A 519 13.31 -18.93 -5.47
CA ALA A 519 12.18 -19.74 -5.03
C ALA A 519 11.29 -20.18 -6.20
N VAL A 520 10.81 -19.26 -7.05
CA VAL A 520 9.94 -19.62 -8.17
C VAL A 520 10.67 -20.48 -9.21
N MET A 521 11.97 -20.29 -9.43
CA MET A 521 12.79 -21.15 -10.30
C MET A 521 13.20 -22.48 -9.65
N GLY A 522 12.85 -22.72 -8.38
CA GLY A 522 12.85 -24.05 -7.78
C GLY A 522 14.06 -24.41 -6.92
N VAL A 523 14.70 -23.45 -6.24
CA VAL A 523 15.82 -23.72 -5.30
C VAL A 523 15.46 -24.67 -4.15
N LEU A 524 14.16 -24.84 -3.87
CA LEU A 524 13.62 -25.77 -2.87
C LEU A 524 13.25 -27.16 -3.44
N LEU A 525 13.46 -27.40 -4.74
CA LEU A 525 13.08 -28.63 -5.42
C LEU A 525 14.28 -29.53 -5.75
N PRO A 526 14.05 -30.85 -5.94
CA PRO A 526 15.06 -31.74 -6.51
C PRO A 526 15.53 -31.28 -7.91
N PRO A 527 16.82 -31.42 -8.26
CA PRO A 527 17.34 -30.97 -9.57
C PRO A 527 16.72 -31.63 -10.80
N ASP A 528 16.13 -32.82 -10.66
CA ASP A 528 15.34 -33.49 -11.72
C ASP A 528 13.98 -32.82 -11.97
N GLN A 529 13.48 -32.04 -11.01
CA GLN A 529 12.19 -31.33 -11.07
C GLN A 529 12.36 -29.83 -11.35
N ALA A 530 13.53 -29.28 -11.03
CA ALA A 530 13.94 -27.91 -11.33
C ALA A 530 15.40 -27.88 -11.83
N PRO A 531 15.67 -28.15 -13.13
CA PRO A 531 17.03 -28.21 -13.67
C PRO A 531 17.81 -26.90 -13.55
N SER A 532 17.12 -25.76 -13.55
CA SER A 532 17.69 -24.43 -13.31
C SER A 532 17.64 -23.99 -11.83
N GLY A 533 17.04 -24.76 -10.91
CA GLY A 533 16.71 -24.29 -9.55
C GLY A 533 17.90 -23.90 -8.68
N THR A 534 19.11 -24.40 -8.97
CA THR A 534 20.34 -24.05 -8.24
C THR A 534 21.11 -22.88 -8.87
N LEU A 535 20.62 -22.28 -9.96
CA LEU A 535 21.26 -21.14 -10.61
C LEU A 535 21.05 -19.84 -9.78
N PRO A 536 22.02 -18.92 -9.78
CA PRO A 536 21.98 -17.71 -8.95
C PRO A 536 21.12 -16.62 -9.59
N PHE A 537 19.81 -16.86 -9.71
CA PHE A 537 18.87 -15.89 -10.29
C PHE A 537 18.87 -14.55 -9.55
N THR A 538 18.93 -13.46 -10.31
CA THR A 538 18.94 -12.08 -9.82
C THR A 538 18.23 -11.14 -10.78
N ASP A 539 17.75 -9.98 -10.29
CA ASP A 539 17.36 -8.85 -11.15
C ASP A 539 18.53 -7.89 -11.45
N GLY A 540 19.67 -8.08 -10.77
CA GLY A 540 20.88 -7.30 -10.93
C GLY A 540 20.95 -5.99 -10.12
N ALA A 541 19.93 -5.64 -9.32
CA ALA A 541 19.87 -4.41 -8.53
C ALA A 541 20.46 -4.62 -7.12
N PHE A 542 21.77 -4.41 -6.97
CA PHE A 542 22.49 -4.80 -5.74
C PHE A 542 21.95 -4.18 -4.45
N HIS A 543 21.75 -5.05 -3.46
CA HIS A 543 21.14 -4.69 -2.18
C HIS A 543 21.74 -5.49 -0.99
N ASP A 544 22.06 -4.79 0.11
CA ASP A 544 22.45 -5.42 1.37
C ASP A 544 22.07 -4.62 2.63
N ALA A 545 22.31 -5.21 3.81
CA ALA A 545 21.99 -4.62 5.10
C ALA A 545 22.73 -3.31 5.44
N SER A 546 23.80 -2.95 4.72
CA SER A 546 24.52 -1.67 4.91
C SER A 546 23.72 -0.46 4.42
N PHE A 547 22.69 -0.69 3.59
CA PHE A 547 21.81 0.37 3.11
C PHE A 547 20.94 0.96 4.25
N TYR A 548 20.91 0.36 5.45
CA TYR A 548 19.99 0.68 6.55
C TYR A 548 20.66 1.21 7.83
N ASP A 549 19.84 1.80 8.70
CA ASP A 549 20.24 2.18 10.05
C ASP A 549 20.17 0.96 10.98
N THR A 550 21.21 0.71 11.80
CA THR A 550 21.26 -0.44 12.72
C THR A 550 20.38 -0.29 13.97
N LYS A 551 19.47 0.69 13.95
CA LYS A 551 18.62 1.14 15.06
C LYS A 551 17.29 1.65 14.56
N PHE A 552 16.26 1.57 15.39
CA PHE A 552 14.93 2.11 15.08
C PHE A 552 15.00 3.60 14.65
N PRO A 553 14.35 4.00 13.54
CA PRO A 553 13.32 3.27 12.78
C PRO A 553 13.84 2.36 11.64
N TYR A 554 15.13 2.01 11.63
CA TYR A 554 15.83 1.10 10.70
C TYR A 554 15.95 1.57 9.24
N LEU A 555 14.91 2.14 8.64
CA LEU A 555 15.00 2.74 7.30
C LEU A 555 15.78 4.06 7.37
N ARG A 556 16.48 4.47 6.30
CA ARG A 556 17.29 5.71 6.29
C ARG A 556 16.46 7.00 6.33
N THR A 557 17.11 8.08 6.74
CA THR A 557 16.58 9.46 6.64
C THR A 557 16.22 9.78 5.18
N PRO A 558 15.07 10.42 4.88
CA PRO A 558 14.65 10.70 3.51
C PRO A 558 15.53 11.72 2.79
N ILE A 559 15.62 11.56 1.47
CA ILE A 559 16.28 12.46 0.53
C ILE A 559 15.62 13.85 0.62
N ALA A 560 16.44 14.90 0.56
CA ALA A 560 16.00 16.29 0.72
C ALA A 560 15.58 16.90 -0.62
N GLY A 561 14.40 17.53 -0.66
CA GLY A 561 13.89 18.20 -1.87
C GLY A 561 14.67 19.45 -2.29
N SER A 562 15.53 19.99 -1.42
CA SER A 562 16.37 21.15 -1.75
C SER A 562 17.60 21.29 -0.83
N PRO A 563 18.81 21.57 -1.36
CA PRO A 563 19.16 21.52 -2.78
C PRO A 563 19.12 20.07 -3.27
N ASN A 564 18.39 19.80 -4.35
CA ASN A 564 18.47 18.48 -4.99
C ASN A 564 19.80 18.44 -5.77
N ASN A 565 20.76 17.72 -5.21
CA ASN A 565 22.07 17.47 -5.83
C ASN A 565 22.11 16.10 -6.53
N THR A 566 21.01 15.35 -6.49
CA THR A 566 20.79 14.15 -7.30
C THR A 566 20.55 14.59 -8.76
N PRO A 567 21.22 13.99 -9.76
CA PRO A 567 21.07 14.36 -11.18
C PRO A 567 19.65 14.29 -11.73
#